data_AF-A0A7X9L6W8-F1
#
_entry.id   AF-A0A7X9L6W8-F1
#
_cell.length_a   1.000
_cell.length_b   1.000
_cell.length_c   1.000
_cell.angle_alpha   90.00
_cell.angle_beta   90.00
_cell.angle_gamma   90.00
#
_symmetry.space_group_name_H-M   'P 1'
#
loop_
_entity.id
_entity.type
_entity.pdbx_description
1 polymer ?
#
loop_
_entity_poly.entity_id
_entity_poly.type
_entity_poly.pdbx_seq_one_letter_code
_entity_poly.pdbx_strand_id
1 'polypeptide(L)' 'MATVSFKDATRVYPGADHPAVDKLNLEIGDGEFMVLVGPSGCGK' A
#
# COMPACT_ATOMS: atom_id res chain seq x y z
N MET A 1 12.12 -10.97 -13.84
CA MET A 1 10.93 -10.18 -14.20
C MET A 1 9.81 -10.61 -13.28
N ALA A 2 9.25 -9.66 -12.52
CA ALA A 2 8.28 -9.94 -11.47
C ALA A 2 7.28 -8.79 -11.36
N THR A 3 6.01 -9.15 -11.37
CA THR A 3 4.89 -8.25 -11.07
C THR A 3 4.71 -8.18 -9.56
N VAL A 4 4.40 -7.00 -9.02
CA VAL A 4 3.99 -6.83 -7.62
C VAL A 4 2.49 -6.60 -7.60
N SER A 5 1.76 -7.35 -6.75
CA SER A 5 0.31 -7.17 -6.60
C SER A 5 -0.11 -7.16 -5.13
N PHE A 6 -0.85 -6.13 -4.73
CA PHE A 6 -1.66 -6.10 -3.52
C PHE A 6 -3.13 -6.27 -3.89
N LYS A 7 -3.83 -7.16 -3.19
CA LYS A 7 -5.26 -7.41 -3.35
C LYS A 7 -5.95 -7.26 -2.01
N ASP A 8 -6.85 -6.29 -1.92
CA ASP A 8 -7.55 -5.90 -0.69
C ASP A 8 -6.64 -5.86 0.55
N ALA A 9 -5.42 -5.34 0.38
CA ALA A 9 -4.41 -5.36 1.42
C ALA A 9 -4.71 -4.31 2.49
N THR A 10 -4.83 -4.77 3.74
CA THR A 10 -5.07 -3.90 4.90
C THR A 10 -3.91 -4.00 5.87
N ARG A 11 -3.45 -2.85 6.38
CA ARG A 11 -2.41 -2.74 7.41
C ARG A 11 -2.95 -2.05 8.64
N VAL A 12 -2.90 -2.75 9.77
CA VAL A 12 -3.25 -2.24 11.10
C VAL A 12 -2.02 -2.32 12.00
N TYR A 13 -1.74 -1.26 12.75
CA TYR A 13 -0.68 -1.24 13.76
C TYR A 13 -1.26 -1.54 15.15
N PRO A 14 -0.46 -2.12 16.08
CA PRO A 14 -0.92 -2.37 17.45
C PRO A 14 -1.39 -1.08 18.13
N GLY A 15 -2.58 -1.12 18.74
CA GLY A 15 -3.18 0.03 19.43
C GLY A 15 -3.79 1.10 18.52
N ALA A 16 -3.88 0.87 17.21
CA ALA A 16 -4.58 1.76 16.30
C ALA A 16 -6.09 1.46 16.28
N ASP A 17 -6.90 2.52 16.41
CA ASP A 17 -8.38 2.41 16.35
C ASP A 17 -8.90 2.19 14.91
N HIS A 18 -8.07 2.43 13.90
CA HIS A 18 -8.41 2.30 12.49
C HIS A 18 -7.21 1.79 11.67
N PRO A 19 -7.44 1.13 10.52
CA PRO A 19 -6.38 0.71 9.62
C PRO A 19 -5.58 1.90 9.07
N ALA A 20 -4.25 1.75 8.99
CA ALA A 20 -3.36 2.72 8.35
C ALA A 20 -3.42 2.64 6.82
N VAL A 21 -3.70 1.44 6.29
CA VAL A 21 -4.04 1.19 4.88
C VAL A 21 -5.26 0.28 4.90
N ASP A 22 -6.32 0.64 4.19
CA ASP A 22 -7.56 -0.15 4.12
C ASP A 22 -7.85 -0.60 2.69
N LYS A 23 -7.87 -1.91 2.46
CA LYS A 23 -8.21 -2.56 1.18
C LYS A 23 -7.47 -1.98 -0.04
N LEU A 24 -6.15 -1.84 0.07
CA LEU A 24 -5.31 -1.41 -1.04
C LEU A 24 -5.30 -2.46 -2.15
N ASN A 25 -5.70 -2.04 -3.34
CA ASN A 25 -5.52 -2.77 -4.58
C ASN A 25 -4.49 -2.02 -5.42
N LEU A 26 -3.36 -2.68 -5.70
CA LEU A 26 -2.24 -2.10 -6.43
C LEU A 26 -1.57 -3.17 -7.27
N GLU A 27 -1.35 -2.88 -8.54
CA GLU A 27 -0.57 -3.72 -9.45
C GLU A 27 0.58 -2.87 -9.99
N ILE A 28 1.80 -3.41 -9.93
CA ILE A 28 3.00 -2.81 -10.53
C ILE A 28 3.52 -3.81 -11.54
N GLY A 29 3.47 -3.40 -12.81
CA GLY A 29 3.94 -4.17 -13.94
C GLY A 29 5.45 -4.40 -13.92
N ASP A 30 5.89 -5.38 -14.70
CA ASP A 30 7.32 -5.63 -14.85
C ASP A 30 8.00 -4.44 -15.56
N GLY A 31 9.08 -3.92 -14.94
CA GLY A 31 9.79 -2.74 -15.42
C GLY A 31 9.09 -1.40 -15.16
N GLU A 32 7.93 -1.40 -14.50
CA GLU A 32 7.21 -0.18 -14.15
C GLU A 32 7.89 0.56 -13.00
N PHE A 33 8.02 1.90 -13.15
CA PHE A 33 8.55 2.78 -12.11
C PHE A 33 7.41 3.58 -11.49
N MET A 34 7.12 3.32 -10.22
CA MET A 34 6.07 3.98 -9.46
C MET A 34 6.63 4.68 -8.22
N VAL A 35 6.06 5.85 -7.89
CA VAL A 35 6.34 6.58 -6.65
C VAL A 35 5.04 6.85 -5.90
N LEU A 36 5.01 6.51 -4.61
CA LEU A 36 3.91 6.85 -3.70
C LEU A 36 4.26 8.12 -2.90
N VAL A 37 3.38 9.11 -2.95
CA VAL A 37 3.53 10.40 -2.27
C VAL A 37 2.33 10.72 -1.40
N GLY A 38 2.55 11.49 -0.33
CA GLY A 38 1.51 11.86 0.61
C GLY A 38 2.07 12.42 1.93
N PRO A 39 1.22 13.06 2.76
CA PRO A 39 1.63 13.69 4.03
C PRO A 39 2.27 12.72 5.04
N SER A 40 2.94 13.25 6.07
CA SER A 40 3.47 12.40 7.16
C SER A 40 2.34 11.61 7.84
N GLY A 41 2.57 10.33 8.12
CA GLY A 41 1.62 9.44 8.79
C GLY A 41 0.52 8.82 7.93
N CYS A 42 0.46 9.11 6.61
CA CYS A 42 -0.64 8.65 5.75
C CYS A 42 -0.58 7.18 5.27
N GLY A 43 0.32 6.35 5.82
CA GLY A 43 0.39 4.93 5.45
C GLY A 43 1.06 4.62 4.10
N LYS A 44 1.94 5.51 3.61
CA LYS A 44 2.90 5.18 2.54
C LYS A 44 3.79 4.01 2.93
#